data_AF-A0A5S6PZS5-F1
#
_entry.id   AF-A0A5S6PZS5-F1
#
_cell.length_a   1.000
_cell.length_b   1.000
_cell.length_c   1.000
_cell.angle_alpha   90.00
_cell.angle_beta   90.00
_cell.angle_gamma   90.00
#
_symmetry.space_group_name_H-M   'P 1'
#
loop_
_entity.id
_entity.type
_entity.pdbx_description
1 polymer ?
#
loop_
_entity_poly.entity_id
_entity_poly.type
_entity_poly.pdbx_seq_one_letter_code
_entity_poly.pdbx_strand_id
1 'polypeptide(L)'
;MLATFLLVFILVANSATQPTSRQKLQDILVKIKLTEEEQRKLRDAEKEYDKRFQICLDQECVAIQDTIINLQRQRSKAGQLGRLSDSYLKCLEMCQKKGKHIVLNVEKLQERSEVYAELLELQNDGEVEAALEYWDKVKDEIDV
;
A
#
# COMPACT_ATOMS: atom_id res chain seq x y z
N MET A 1 67.73 -11.46 -36.15
CA MET A 1 67.24 -11.66 -34.78
C MET A 1 65.89 -10.98 -34.65
N LEU A 2 64.91 -11.77 -34.19
CA LEU A 2 63.66 -11.38 -33.50
C LEU A 2 62.60 -10.55 -34.26
N ALA A 3 61.65 -11.32 -34.78
CA ALA A 3 60.25 -10.94 -34.96
C ALA A 3 59.55 -10.75 -33.60
N THR A 4 58.30 -10.25 -33.67
CA THR A 4 57.25 -10.21 -32.62
C THR A 4 57.42 -9.08 -31.57
N PHE A 5 56.41 -8.36 -31.08
CA PHE A 5 55.01 -8.68 -30.81
C PHE A 5 54.15 -7.39 -30.64
N LEU A 6 52.88 -7.50 -31.05
CA LEU A 6 51.68 -6.90 -30.43
C LEU A 6 51.50 -5.38 -30.41
N LEU A 7 50.90 -4.91 -31.51
CA LEU A 7 49.76 -3.99 -31.48
C LEU A 7 48.70 -4.50 -30.49
N VAL A 8 48.69 -3.95 -29.27
CA VAL A 8 47.59 -4.11 -28.32
C VAL A 8 46.53 -3.06 -28.66
N PHE A 9 45.64 -3.43 -29.59
CA PHE A 9 44.31 -2.84 -29.72
C PHE A 9 43.52 -3.18 -28.44
N ILE A 10 43.52 -2.28 -27.44
CA ILE A 10 42.43 -2.28 -26.46
C ILE A 10 41.34 -1.38 -27.05
N LEU A 11 40.47 -2.04 -27.81
CA LEU A 11 39.10 -1.61 -28.05
C LEU A 11 38.47 -1.32 -26.68
N VAL A 12 38.40 -0.05 -26.29
CA VAL A 12 37.42 0.42 -25.32
C VAL A 12 36.07 0.34 -26.03
N ALA A 13 35.55 -0.88 -26.12
CA ALA A 13 34.18 -1.10 -26.51
C ALA A 13 33.32 -0.46 -25.42
N ASN A 14 32.58 0.57 -25.80
CA ASN A 14 31.42 1.06 -25.08
C ASN A 14 30.40 -0.09 -24.98
N SER A 15 30.60 -1.02 -24.05
CA SER A 15 29.53 -1.91 -23.61
C SER A 15 28.58 -1.04 -22.81
N ALA A 16 27.47 -0.64 -23.42
CA ALA A 16 26.30 -0.19 -22.68
C ALA A 16 25.90 -1.35 -21.75
N THR A 17 26.38 -1.33 -20.52
CA THR A 17 26.12 -2.36 -19.52
C THR A 17 24.62 -2.34 -19.23
N GLN A 18 23.92 -3.44 -19.54
CA GLN A 18 22.52 -3.57 -19.15
C GLN A 18 22.39 -3.41 -17.63
N PRO A 19 21.38 -2.67 -17.13
CA PRO A 19 21.21 -2.50 -15.70
C PRO A 19 20.92 -3.85 -15.04
N THR A 20 21.57 -4.09 -13.90
CA THR A 20 21.30 -5.28 -13.07
C THR A 20 19.85 -5.26 -12.57
N SER A 21 19.29 -6.42 -12.21
CA SER A 21 17.93 -6.50 -11.64
C SER A 21 17.73 -5.58 -10.44
N ARG A 22 18.75 -5.45 -9.58
CA ARG A 22 18.74 -4.50 -8.46
C ARG A 22 18.68 -3.04 -8.93
N GLN A 23 19.43 -2.68 -9.96
CA GLN A 23 19.41 -1.33 -10.51
C GLN A 23 18.06 -1.01 -11.14
N LYS A 24 17.48 -1.95 -11.90
CA LYS A 24 16.12 -1.80 -12.45
C LYS A 24 15.08 -1.58 -11.35
N LEU A 25 15.11 -2.41 -10.30
CA LEU A 25 14.19 -2.28 -9.16
C LEU A 25 14.37 -0.93 -8.45
N GLN A 26 15.62 -0.49 -8.28
CA GLN A 26 15.90 0.81 -7.68
C GLN A 26 15.33 1.97 -8.51
N ASP A 27 15.48 1.91 -9.85
CA ASP A 27 14.93 2.92 -10.74
C ASP A 27 13.40 2.95 -10.65
N ILE A 28 12.74 1.79 -10.57
CA ILE A 28 11.29 1.67 -10.35
C ILE A 28 10.89 2.31 -9.02
N LEU A 29 11.56 1.95 -7.92
CA LEU A 29 11.27 2.49 -6.58
C LEU A 29 11.41 4.01 -6.55
N VAL A 30 12.45 4.57 -7.17
CA VAL A 30 12.61 6.02 -7.29
C VAL A 30 11.46 6.65 -8.09
N LYS A 31 11.03 6.00 -9.17
CA LYS A 31 9.99 6.50 -10.07
C LYS A 31 8.60 6.53 -9.41
N ILE A 32 8.24 5.48 -8.68
CA ILE A 32 6.88 5.34 -8.11
C ILE A 32 6.74 5.94 -6.71
N LYS A 33 7.86 6.32 -6.06
CA LYS A 33 7.84 6.93 -4.74
C LYS A 33 7.01 8.21 -4.77
N LEU A 34 6.02 8.30 -3.87
CA LEU A 34 5.25 9.52 -3.69
C LEU A 34 6.14 10.70 -3.30
N THR A 35 5.90 11.85 -3.92
CA THR A 35 6.47 13.14 -3.52
C THR A 35 5.98 13.53 -2.12
N GLU A 36 6.68 14.44 -1.46
CA GLU A 36 6.27 14.92 -0.12
C GLU A 36 4.87 15.55 -0.11
N GLU A 37 4.49 16.23 -1.20
CA GLU A 37 3.16 16.82 -1.35
C GLU A 37 2.08 15.74 -1.50
N GLU A 38 2.30 14.73 -2.34
CA GLU A 38 1.37 13.62 -2.52
C GLU A 38 1.21 12.81 -1.25
N GLN A 39 2.31 12.53 -0.55
CA GLN A 39 2.25 11.86 0.76
C GLN A 39 1.45 12.68 1.78
N ARG A 40 1.57 14.02 1.74
CA ARG A 40 0.77 14.89 2.60
C ARG A 40 -0.71 14.81 2.25
N LYS A 41 -1.07 14.86 0.96
CA LYS A 41 -2.45 14.71 0.49
C LYS A 41 -3.06 13.38 0.92
N LEU A 42 -2.31 12.27 0.76
CA LEU A 42 -2.75 10.95 1.19
C LEU A 42 -2.99 10.90 2.71
N ARG A 43 -2.01 11.33 3.52
CA ARG A 43 -2.14 11.36 4.99
C ARG A 43 -3.29 12.24 5.46
N ASP A 44 -3.49 13.39 4.85
CA ASP A 44 -4.57 14.31 5.24
C ASP A 44 -5.95 13.71 4.90
N ALA A 45 -6.06 13.01 3.77
CA ALA A 45 -7.28 12.30 3.38
C ALA A 45 -7.58 11.12 4.30
N GLU A 46 -6.59 10.28 4.62
CA GLU A 46 -6.72 9.18 5.59
C GLU A 46 -7.15 9.71 6.96
N LYS A 47 -6.50 10.76 7.44
CA LYS A 47 -6.84 11.38 8.72
C LYS A 47 -8.26 11.95 8.76
N GLU A 48 -8.70 12.59 7.68
CA GLU A 48 -10.07 13.11 7.59
C GLU A 48 -11.09 11.97 7.47
N TYR A 49 -10.77 10.90 6.74
CA TYR A 49 -11.59 9.69 6.70
C TYR A 49 -11.74 9.10 8.11
N ASP A 50 -10.65 8.85 8.82
CA ASP A 50 -10.65 8.28 10.17
C ASP A 50 -11.46 9.13 11.15
N LYS A 51 -11.27 10.45 11.08
CA LYS A 51 -12.02 11.41 11.89
C LYS A 51 -13.52 11.30 11.63
N ARG A 52 -13.94 11.28 10.36
CA ARG A 52 -15.37 11.18 10.01
C ARG A 52 -15.95 9.82 10.33
N PHE A 53 -15.18 8.76 10.12
CA PHE A 53 -15.56 7.41 10.47
C PHE A 53 -15.81 7.33 11.98
N GLN A 54 -14.88 7.81 12.81
CA GLN A 54 -15.04 7.84 14.26
C GLN A 54 -16.27 8.66 14.69
N ILE A 55 -16.47 9.85 14.13
CA ILE A 55 -17.67 10.66 14.41
C ILE A 55 -18.95 9.88 14.09
N CYS A 56 -18.98 9.15 12.97
CA CYS A 56 -20.13 8.31 12.61
C CYS A 56 -20.33 7.18 13.61
N LEU A 57 -19.27 6.49 14.05
CA LEU A 57 -19.37 5.44 15.07
C LEU A 57 -19.94 5.99 16.37
N ASP A 58 -19.45 7.14 16.83
CA ASP A 58 -19.86 7.79 18.07
C ASP A 58 -21.32 8.27 18.02
N GLN A 59 -21.81 8.64 16.83
CA GLN A 59 -23.19 9.13 16.66
C GLN A 59 -24.19 8.01 16.37
N GLU A 60 -23.80 6.99 15.61
CA GLU A 60 -24.74 6.03 15.00
C GLU A 60 -24.59 4.62 15.56
N CYS A 61 -23.37 4.21 15.95
CA CYS A 61 -23.08 2.84 16.37
C CYS A 61 -22.90 2.68 17.89
N VAL A 62 -22.69 3.79 18.62
CA VAL A 62 -22.38 3.78 20.07
C VAL A 62 -23.42 3.04 20.91
N ALA A 63 -24.72 3.20 20.62
CA ALA A 63 -25.78 2.54 21.38
C ALA A 63 -25.75 1.00 21.23
N ILE A 64 -25.42 0.52 20.02
CA ILE A 64 -25.27 -0.91 19.75
C ILE A 64 -24.00 -1.43 20.44
N GLN A 65 -22.89 -0.67 20.35
CA GLN A 65 -21.62 -0.99 21.00
C GLN A 65 -21.75 -1.11 22.52
N ASP A 66 -22.39 -0.13 23.17
CA ASP A 66 -22.65 -0.14 24.61
C ASP A 66 -23.52 -1.33 25.01
N THR A 67 -24.52 -1.67 24.19
CA THR A 67 -25.38 -2.84 24.43
C THR A 67 -24.58 -4.13 24.36
N ILE A 68 -23.69 -4.27 23.36
CA ILE A 68 -22.80 -5.43 23.22
C ILE A 68 -21.88 -5.55 24.45
N ILE A 69 -21.21 -4.47 24.85
CA ILE A 69 -20.30 -4.45 26.00
C ILE A 69 -21.04 -4.85 27.29
N ASN A 70 -22.25 -4.32 27.49
CA ASN A 70 -23.06 -4.63 28.66
C ASN A 70 -23.54 -6.10 28.68
N LEU A 71 -23.89 -6.66 27.52
CA LEU A 71 -24.31 -8.06 27.41
C LEU A 71 -23.16 -9.06 27.51
N GLN A 72 -21.97 -8.71 27.02
CA GLN A 72 -20.76 -9.54 27.20
C GLN A 72 -20.45 -9.77 28.70
N ARG A 73 -20.77 -8.79 29.55
CA ARG A 73 -20.64 -8.92 31.01
C ARG A 73 -21.70 -9.84 31.64
N GLN A 74 -22.79 -10.15 30.92
CA GLN A 74 -23.91 -10.96 31.38
C GLN A 74 -23.91 -12.34 30.70
N ARG A 75 -23.21 -13.31 31.32
CA ARG A 75 -23.02 -14.68 30.78
C ARG A 75 -24.32 -15.42 30.39
N SER A 76 -25.45 -15.06 31.00
CA SER A 76 -26.78 -15.63 30.73
C SER A 76 -27.44 -15.15 29.44
N LYS A 77 -26.92 -14.12 28.77
CA LYS A 77 -27.51 -13.51 27.56
C LYS A 77 -26.66 -13.66 26.30
N ALA A 78 -25.68 -14.58 26.32
CA ALA A 78 -24.77 -14.81 25.19
C ALA A 78 -25.49 -15.07 23.85
N GLY A 79 -26.67 -15.72 23.87
CA GLY A 79 -27.47 -15.97 22.66
C GLY A 79 -27.99 -14.71 21.95
N GLN A 80 -28.01 -13.54 22.61
CA GLN A 80 -28.44 -12.26 22.01
C GLN A 80 -27.29 -11.52 21.31
N LEU A 81 -26.02 -11.93 21.55
CA LEU A 81 -24.85 -11.26 20.99
C LEU A 81 -24.74 -11.39 19.47
N GLY A 82 -25.19 -12.52 18.89
CA GLY A 82 -25.12 -12.74 17.45
C GLY A 82 -25.85 -11.66 16.65
N ARG A 83 -27.13 -11.42 16.97
CA ARG A 83 -27.96 -10.42 16.28
C ARG A 83 -27.44 -8.99 16.46
N LEU A 84 -26.90 -8.67 17.65
CA LEU A 84 -26.33 -7.36 17.92
C LEU A 84 -25.01 -7.16 17.20
N SER A 85 -24.19 -8.20 17.10
CA SER A 85 -22.94 -8.17 16.32
C SER A 85 -23.25 -7.93 14.84
N ASP A 86 -24.23 -8.63 14.27
CA ASP A 86 -24.67 -8.39 12.88
C ASP A 86 -25.16 -6.95 12.68
N SER A 87 -25.89 -6.41 13.65
CA SER A 87 -26.37 -5.02 13.61
C SER A 87 -25.23 -4.01 13.71
N TYR A 88 -24.22 -4.30 14.54
CA TYR A 88 -23.03 -3.47 14.66
C TYR A 88 -22.21 -3.49 13.38
N LEU A 89 -21.98 -4.67 12.77
CA LEU A 89 -21.29 -4.80 11.48
C LEU A 89 -21.97 -3.99 10.38
N LYS A 90 -23.31 -4.05 10.28
CA LYS A 90 -24.08 -3.22 9.35
C LYS A 90 -23.90 -1.72 9.61
N CYS A 91 -23.79 -1.33 10.88
CA CYS A 91 -23.50 0.06 11.25
C CYS A 91 -22.09 0.49 10.80
N LEU A 92 -21.08 -0.37 11.01
CA LEU A 92 -19.72 -0.13 10.52
C LEU A 92 -19.69 0.05 9.00
N GLU A 93 -20.34 -0.84 8.25
CA GLU A 93 -20.42 -0.76 6.78
C GLU A 93 -21.08 0.55 6.31
N MET A 94 -22.12 1.00 7.00
CA MET A 94 -22.77 2.27 6.71
C MET A 94 -21.82 3.45 6.95
N CYS A 95 -21.12 3.47 8.08
CA CYS A 95 -20.15 4.53 8.38
C CYS A 95 -18.98 4.54 7.39
N GLN A 96 -18.48 3.38 6.96
CA GLN A 96 -17.46 3.28 5.92
C GLN A 96 -17.95 3.89 4.59
N LYS A 97 -19.18 3.59 4.18
CA LYS A 97 -19.78 4.16 2.95
C LYS A 97 -19.86 5.68 2.98
N LYS A 98 -20.11 6.30 4.14
CA LYS A 98 -20.15 7.77 4.28
C LYS A 98 -18.79 8.42 4.04
N GLY A 99 -17.71 7.77 4.47
CA GLY A 99 -16.34 8.26 4.29
C GLY A 99 -15.71 7.92 2.93
N LYS A 100 -16.24 6.92 2.19
CA LYS A 100 -15.60 6.35 1.00
C LYS A 100 -15.14 7.37 -0.04
N HIS A 101 -15.92 8.42 -0.29
CA HIS A 101 -15.58 9.47 -1.26
C HIS A 101 -14.26 10.22 -0.94
N ILE A 102 -13.84 10.26 0.33
CA ILE A 102 -12.59 10.92 0.75
C ILE A 102 -11.38 10.13 0.26
N VAL A 103 -11.43 8.81 0.43
CA VAL A 103 -10.36 7.90 0.01
C VAL A 103 -10.35 7.76 -1.51
N LEU A 104 -11.53 7.73 -2.17
CA LEU A 104 -11.61 7.72 -3.64
C LEU A 104 -10.88 8.90 -4.30
N ASN A 105 -10.80 10.06 -3.63
CA ASN A 105 -10.08 11.22 -4.17
C ASN A 105 -8.55 11.05 -4.17
N VAL A 106 -8.03 10.12 -3.37
CA VAL A 106 -6.58 9.83 -3.24
C VAL A 106 -6.25 8.37 -3.56
N GLU A 107 -7.19 7.60 -4.11
CA GLU A 107 -7.10 6.15 -4.35
C GLU A 107 -5.86 5.79 -5.15
N LYS A 108 -5.59 6.49 -6.25
CA LYS A 108 -4.37 6.30 -7.04
C LYS A 108 -3.06 6.52 -6.27
N LEU A 109 -3.05 7.49 -5.35
CA LEU A 109 -1.88 7.75 -4.50
C LEU A 109 -1.70 6.62 -3.49
N GLN A 110 -2.81 6.11 -2.95
CA GLN A 110 -2.81 4.98 -2.04
C GLN A 110 -2.30 3.71 -2.75
N GLU A 111 -2.87 3.35 -3.89
CA GLU A 111 -2.44 2.20 -4.71
C GLU A 111 -0.94 2.26 -5.03
N ARG A 112 -0.46 3.42 -5.48
CA ARG A 112 0.97 3.62 -5.76
C ARG A 112 1.84 3.51 -4.50
N SER A 113 1.35 3.99 -3.35
CA SER A 113 2.03 3.85 -2.07
C SER A 113 2.11 2.39 -1.59
N GLU A 114 1.03 1.62 -1.79
CA GLU A 114 0.96 0.19 -1.45
C GLU A 114 1.94 -0.62 -2.32
N VAL A 115 1.93 -0.40 -3.64
CA VAL A 115 2.89 -1.05 -4.55
C VAL A 115 4.33 -0.67 -4.20
N TYR A 116 4.60 0.60 -3.86
CA TYR A 116 5.94 1.02 -3.41
C TYR A 116 6.36 0.29 -2.13
N ALA A 117 5.47 0.14 -1.16
CA ALA A 117 5.76 -0.55 0.09
C ALA A 117 6.07 -2.04 -0.14
N GLU A 118 5.26 -2.73 -0.95
CA GLU A 118 5.46 -4.14 -1.30
C GLU A 118 6.80 -4.37 -2.02
N LEU A 119 7.12 -3.54 -3.02
CA LEU A 119 8.40 -3.63 -3.73
C LEU A 119 9.60 -3.37 -2.80
N LEU A 120 9.45 -2.46 -1.84
CA LEU A 120 10.49 -2.16 -0.86
C LEU A 120 10.67 -3.32 0.13
N GLU A 121 9.58 -3.98 0.56
CA GLU A 121 9.61 -5.17 1.41
C GLU A 121 10.35 -6.32 0.70
N LEU A 122 9.95 -6.66 -0.52
CA LEU A 122 10.63 -7.69 -1.32
C LEU A 122 12.10 -7.34 -1.59
N GLN A 123 12.43 -6.07 -1.80
CA GLN A 123 13.83 -5.62 -1.93
C GLN A 123 14.62 -5.88 -0.64
N ASN A 124 14.04 -5.56 0.52
CA ASN A 124 14.67 -5.72 1.84
C ASN A 124 14.88 -7.20 2.20
N ASP A 125 13.97 -8.06 1.77
CA ASP A 125 14.08 -9.52 1.92
C ASP A 125 15.07 -10.14 0.92
N GLY A 126 15.59 -9.34 -0.01
CA GLY A 126 16.55 -9.78 -1.03
C GLY A 126 15.89 -10.47 -2.23
N GLU A 127 14.57 -10.48 -2.31
CA GLU A 127 13.74 -11.11 -3.34
C GLU A 127 13.57 -10.22 -4.59
N VAL A 128 14.69 -9.77 -5.15
CA VAL A 128 14.71 -8.78 -6.25
C VAL A 128 13.97 -9.25 -7.51
N GLU A 129 14.07 -10.53 -7.86
CA GLU A 129 13.37 -11.08 -9.03
C GLU A 129 11.86 -11.18 -8.80
N ALA A 130 11.43 -11.54 -7.58
CA ALA A 130 10.02 -11.56 -7.21
C ALA A 130 9.42 -10.14 -7.22
N ALA A 131 10.17 -9.14 -6.74
CA ALA A 131 9.78 -7.74 -6.82
C ALA A 131 9.58 -7.29 -8.28
N LEU A 132 10.48 -7.67 -9.20
CA LEU A 132 10.34 -7.33 -10.61
C LEU A 132 9.16 -8.05 -11.27
N GLU A 133 8.92 -9.33 -10.93
CA GLU A 133 7.75 -10.07 -11.40
C GLU A 133 6.45 -9.44 -10.90
N TYR A 134 6.40 -9.03 -9.63
CA TYR A 134 5.27 -8.31 -9.06
C TYR A 134 5.04 -6.99 -9.78
N TRP A 135 6.09 -6.17 -9.96
CA TRP A 135 6.02 -4.92 -10.72
C TRP A 135 5.47 -5.14 -12.13
N ASP A 136 5.94 -6.16 -12.85
CA ASP A 136 5.46 -6.46 -14.20
C ASP A 136 3.96 -6.79 -14.26
N LYS A 137 3.37 -7.30 -13.17
CA LYS A 137 1.93 -7.58 -13.06
C LYS A 137 1.10 -6.32 -12.82
N VAL A 138 1.63 -5.34 -12.08
CA VAL A 138 0.86 -4.18 -11.59
C VAL A 138 1.17 -2.87 -12.30
N LYS A 139 2.29 -2.77 -13.03
CA LYS A 139 2.79 -1.52 -13.62
C LYS A 139 1.81 -0.79 -14.54
N ASP A 140 0.92 -1.52 -15.21
CA ASP A 140 -0.04 -0.93 -16.15
C ASP A 140 -1.24 -0.28 -15.43
N GLU A 141 -1.44 -0.61 -14.14
CA GLU A 141 -2.48 -0.05 -13.27
C GLU A 141 -1.98 1.18 -12.49
N ILE A 142 -0.66 1.33 -12.35
CA ILE A 142 -0.04 2.41 -11.57
C ILE A 142 0.22 3.65 -12.44
N ASP A 143 -0.42 4.76 -12.05
CA ASP A 143 -0.22 6.08 -12.66
C ASP A 143 1.09 6.70 -12.13
N VAL A 144 2.12 6.76 -12.98
CA VAL A 144 3.47 7.24 -12.63
C VAL A 144 3.82 8.53 -13.36
#